data_AF-A0A0H5R6Q1-F1
#
_entry.id   AF-A0A0H5R6Q1-F1
#
_cell.length_a   1.000
_cell.length_b   1.000
_cell.length_c   1.000
_cell.angle_alpha   90.00
_cell.angle_beta   90.00
_cell.angle_gamma   90.00
#
_symmetry.space_group_name_H-M   'P 1'
#
loop_
_entity.id
_entity.type
_entity.pdbx_description
1 polymer ?
#
loop_
_entity_poly.entity_id
_entity_poly.type
_entity_poly.pdbx_seq_one_letter_code
_entity_poly.pdbx_strand_id
1 'polypeptide(L)'
;MDDAKQRRSKRVPNGGVGTTKKEKVEKEELKKRKRLRSEDIPSVAADFAKLEMNSLKAYRRHFKLDVRPNAPKIELVNAATKHFASMPKFRETEVISAFLHKIRRERATRESLKIANQIRP
;
A
#
# COMPACT_ATOMS: atom_id res chain seq x y z
N MET A 1 21.54 7.28 68.18
CA MET A 1 22.85 7.68 67.65
C MET A 1 23.64 6.41 67.43
N ASP A 2 24.25 6.09 66.32
CA ASP A 2 24.21 6.49 64.91
C ASP A 2 25.09 5.43 64.21
N ASP A 3 25.13 5.45 62.89
CA ASP A 3 26.17 4.83 62.05
C ASP A 3 26.07 3.34 61.65
N ALA A 4 25.24 3.12 60.64
CA ALA A 4 25.61 2.80 59.25
C ALA A 4 26.94 2.05 58.90
N LYS A 5 26.82 1.29 57.79
CA LYS A 5 27.86 0.75 56.86
C LYS A 5 28.29 -0.70 57.14
N GLN A 6 28.37 -1.63 56.19
CA GLN A 6 28.32 -1.56 54.73
C GLN A 6 28.02 -2.99 54.20
N ARG A 7 26.78 -3.30 53.76
CA ARG A 7 26.55 -4.50 52.94
C ARG A 7 26.91 -4.15 51.50
N ARG A 8 28.11 -4.55 51.07
CA ARG A 8 28.57 -4.52 49.67
C ARG A 8 27.63 -5.39 48.82
N SER A 9 26.60 -4.79 48.23
CA SER A 9 25.85 -5.38 47.13
C SER A 9 26.66 -5.20 45.85
N LYS A 10 27.37 -6.26 45.44
CA LYS A 10 28.10 -6.32 44.18
C LYS A 10 27.12 -6.61 43.04
N ARG A 11 27.09 -5.69 42.08
CA ARG A 11 26.79 -5.81 40.63
C ARG A 11 25.92 -6.99 40.17
N VAL A 12 24.78 -6.61 39.59
CA VAL A 12 24.05 -7.35 38.54
C VAL A 12 24.99 -7.86 37.43
N PRO A 13 24.66 -9.03 36.87
CA PRO A 13 24.39 -9.06 35.45
C PRO A 13 22.96 -9.55 35.20
N ASN A 14 22.21 -8.72 34.49
CA ASN A 14 20.93 -9.05 33.89
C ASN A 14 21.19 -10.12 32.80
N GLY A 15 21.20 -11.39 33.23
CA GLY A 15 21.55 -12.53 32.41
C GLY A 15 20.31 -13.16 31.78
N GLY A 16 20.03 -12.77 30.54
CA GLY A 16 19.32 -13.59 29.56
C GLY A 16 17.88 -13.95 29.89
N VAL A 17 16.94 -13.17 29.36
CA VAL A 17 15.65 -13.73 28.94
C VAL A 17 15.98 -14.80 27.90
N GLY A 18 16.10 -16.04 28.35
CA GLY A 18 16.22 -17.21 27.50
C GLY A 18 14.97 -17.27 26.65
N THR A 19 15.09 -16.85 25.39
CA THR A 19 14.08 -17.15 24.38
C THR A 19 13.93 -18.66 24.35
N THR A 20 12.87 -19.15 24.98
CA THR A 20 12.57 -20.58 24.98
C THR A 20 12.52 -21.03 23.53
N LYS A 21 13.11 -22.20 23.21
CA LYS A 21 13.11 -22.76 21.84
C LYS A 21 11.71 -22.74 21.20
N LYS A 22 10.65 -22.79 22.02
CA LYS A 22 9.25 -22.66 21.62
C LYS A 22 8.92 -21.31 20.97
N GLU A 23 9.36 -20.19 21.54
CA GLU A 23 9.05 -18.85 20.99
C GLU A 23 9.76 -18.57 19.67
N LYS A 24 10.98 -19.09 19.49
CA LYS A 24 11.73 -18.96 18.23
C LYS A 24 11.10 -19.78 17.10
N VAL A 25 10.60 -20.97 17.41
CA VAL A 25 9.90 -21.85 16.47
C VAL A 25 8.55 -21.26 16.07
N GLU A 26 7.80 -20.71 17.03
CA GLU A 26 6.50 -20.09 16.75
C GLU A 26 6.63 -18.83 15.88
N LYS A 27 7.64 -17.98 16.13
CA LYS A 27 7.91 -16.80 15.29
C LYS A 27 8.35 -17.19 13.87
N GLU A 28 9.13 -18.26 13.72
CA GLU A 28 9.54 -18.76 12.40
C GLU A 28 8.38 -19.44 11.65
N GLU A 29 7.55 -20.23 12.33
CA GLU A 29 6.33 -20.81 11.74
C GLU A 29 5.33 -19.73 11.32
N LEU A 30 5.17 -18.67 12.11
CA LEU A 30 4.33 -17.53 11.75
C LEU A 30 4.88 -16.78 10.52
N LYS A 31 6.21 -16.61 10.42
CA LYS A 31 6.84 -16.03 9.22
C LYS A 31 6.68 -16.94 8.01
N LYS A 32 6.85 -18.25 8.17
CA LYS A 32 6.71 -19.26 7.11
C LYS A 32 5.27 -19.31 6.59
N ARG A 33 4.28 -19.31 7.49
CA ARG A 33 2.85 -19.20 7.15
C ARG A 33 2.49 -17.89 6.46
N LYS A 34 3.14 -16.77 6.85
CA LYS A 34 2.98 -15.48 6.17
C LYS A 34 3.59 -15.48 4.76
N ARG A 35 4.75 -16.12 4.56
CA ARG A 35 5.40 -16.28 3.24
C ARG A 35 4.59 -17.13 2.28
N LEU A 36 4.11 -18.29 2.75
CA LEU A 36 3.28 -19.21 1.97
C LEU A 36 2.01 -18.53 1.42
N ARG A 37 1.31 -17.72 2.24
CA ARG A 37 0.12 -16.99 1.77
C ARG A 37 0.41 -15.90 0.72
N SER A 38 1.64 -15.40 0.65
CA SER A 38 2.03 -14.34 -0.28
C SER A 38 2.62 -14.86 -1.60
N GLU A 39 3.11 -16.09 -1.64
CA GLU A 39 3.79 -16.68 -2.80
C GLU A 39 2.81 -17.38 -3.77
N ASP A 40 1.62 -17.79 -3.30
CA ASP A 40 0.62 -18.53 -4.10
C ASP A 40 -0.37 -17.64 -4.86
N ILE A 41 -0.36 -16.32 -4.62
CA ILE A 41 -1.11 -15.38 -5.44
C ILE A 41 -0.15 -14.95 -6.55
N PRO A 42 -0.44 -15.22 -7.83
CA PRO A 42 0.39 -14.68 -8.90
C PRO A 42 0.49 -13.18 -8.66
N SER A 43 1.71 -12.69 -8.42
CA SER A 43 1.96 -11.26 -8.26
C SER A 43 1.62 -10.62 -9.60
N VAL A 44 0.35 -10.23 -9.76
CA VAL A 44 -0.13 -9.50 -10.93
C VAL A 44 0.49 -8.11 -10.82
N ALA A 45 1.74 -8.00 -11.23
CA ALA A 45 2.42 -6.73 -11.35
C ALA A 45 1.66 -5.90 -12.39
N ALA A 46 1.22 -4.71 -11.99
CA ALA A 46 0.55 -3.79 -12.89
C ALA A 46 1.54 -3.34 -13.97
N ASP A 47 1.25 -3.68 -15.23
CA ASP A 47 2.06 -3.28 -16.37
C ASP A 47 1.54 -1.96 -16.96
N PHE A 48 2.22 -0.87 -16.60
CA PHE A 48 1.89 0.49 -17.08
C PHE A 48 2.27 0.72 -18.54
N ALA A 49 3.10 -0.12 -19.17
CA ALA A 49 3.48 0.04 -20.58
C ALA A 49 2.29 -0.20 -21.52
N LYS A 50 1.31 -1.00 -21.08
CA LYS A 50 0.06 -1.27 -21.79
C LYS A 50 -0.92 -0.10 -21.80
N LEU A 51 -0.73 0.90 -20.93
CA LEU A 51 -1.62 2.05 -20.88
C LEU A 51 -1.34 3.03 -22.02
N GLU A 52 -2.40 3.71 -22.45
CA GLU A 52 -2.30 4.81 -23.40
C GLU A 52 -1.68 6.06 -22.76
N MET A 53 -1.15 6.94 -23.62
CA MET A 53 -0.52 8.20 -23.20
C MET A 53 -1.43 9.08 -22.34
N ASN A 54 -2.73 9.14 -22.67
CA ASN A 54 -3.70 9.96 -21.94
C ASN A 54 -3.91 9.45 -20.51
N SER A 55 -3.99 8.13 -20.33
CA SER A 55 -4.10 7.50 -19.02
C SER A 55 -2.85 7.75 -18.17
N LEU A 56 -1.66 7.66 -18.77
CA LEU A 56 -0.40 7.97 -18.08
C LEU A 56 -0.31 9.45 -17.66
N LYS A 57 -0.73 10.38 -18.54
CA LYS A 57 -0.80 11.82 -18.22
C LYS A 57 -1.82 12.11 -17.12
N ALA A 58 -2.99 11.45 -17.16
CA ALA A 58 -4.01 11.58 -16.13
C ALA A 58 -3.50 11.08 -14.77
N TYR A 59 -2.80 9.93 -14.75
CA TYR A 59 -2.16 9.40 -13.55
C TYR A 59 -1.14 10.39 -12.97
N ARG A 60 -0.23 10.90 -13.81
CA ARG A 60 0.73 11.95 -13.43
C ARG A 60 0.04 13.16 -12.80
N ARG A 61 -1.03 13.67 -13.41
CA ARG A 61 -1.77 14.84 -12.91
C ARG A 61 -2.45 14.56 -11.57
N HIS A 62 -3.06 13.38 -11.42
CA HIS A 62 -3.79 13.01 -10.21
C HIS A 62 -2.86 12.89 -9.00
N PHE A 63 -1.74 12.19 -9.17
CA PHE A 63 -0.74 11.99 -8.12
C PHE A 63 0.34 13.07 -8.06
N LYS A 64 0.23 14.09 -8.92
CA LYS A 64 1.19 15.21 -9.03
C LYS A 64 2.64 14.72 -9.12
N LEU A 65 2.87 13.70 -9.95
CA LEU A 65 4.21 13.13 -10.11
C LEU A 65 5.16 14.16 -10.71
N ASP A 66 6.34 14.29 -10.10
CA ASP A 66 7.41 15.14 -10.60
C ASP A 66 8.05 14.47 -11.83
N VAL A 67 7.61 14.92 -13.00
CA VAL A 67 8.03 14.45 -14.31
C VAL A 67 8.04 15.65 -15.24
N ARG A 68 9.05 15.74 -16.12
CA ARG A 68 9.23 16.87 -17.03
C ARG A 68 7.98 17.11 -17.89
N PRO A 69 7.60 18.36 -18.18
CA PRO A 69 6.57 18.66 -19.18
C PRO A 69 6.92 17.99 -20.52
N ASN A 70 5.92 17.38 -21.17
CA ASN A 70 6.06 16.63 -22.42
C ASN A 70 6.98 15.40 -22.37
N ALA A 71 7.14 14.78 -21.19
CA ALA A 71 7.86 13.53 -21.06
C ALA A 71 7.33 12.42 -22.00
N PRO A 72 8.23 11.60 -22.58
CA PRO A 72 7.86 10.48 -23.43
C PRO A 72 7.18 9.36 -22.63
N LYS A 73 6.54 8.42 -23.34
CA LYS A 73 5.78 7.32 -22.73
C LYS A 73 6.59 6.54 -21.70
N ILE A 74 7.84 6.23 -22.02
CA ILE A 74 8.75 5.44 -21.18
C ILE A 74 8.98 6.13 -19.83
N GLU A 75 9.21 7.44 -19.84
CA GLU A 75 9.45 8.20 -18.60
C GLU A 75 8.20 8.22 -17.71
N LEU A 76 7.02 8.40 -18.31
CA LEU A 76 5.75 8.33 -17.58
C LEU A 76 5.46 6.94 -17.00
N VAL A 77 5.78 5.87 -17.75
CA VAL A 77 5.66 4.48 -17.29
C VAL A 77 6.56 4.25 -16.08
N ASN A 78 7.84 4.62 -16.17
CA ASN A 78 8.79 4.43 -15.07
C ASN A 78 8.37 5.19 -13.81
N ALA A 79 7.92 6.44 -13.97
CA ALA A 79 7.43 7.25 -12.86
C ALA A 79 6.17 6.64 -12.22
N ALA A 80 5.20 6.21 -13.03
CA ALA A 80 3.97 5.59 -12.54
C ALA A 80 4.23 4.26 -11.84
N THR A 81 5.07 3.39 -12.40
CA THR A 81 5.45 2.10 -11.80
C THR A 81 6.13 2.31 -10.45
N LYS A 82 7.12 3.23 -10.38
CA LYS A 82 7.82 3.56 -9.14
C LYS A 82 6.86 4.10 -8.07
N HIS A 83 5.98 5.02 -8.44
CA HIS A 83 5.01 5.60 -7.52
C HIS A 83 4.00 4.54 -7.03
N PHE A 84 3.46 3.72 -7.93
CA PHE A 84 2.50 2.67 -7.59
C PHE A 84 3.09 1.67 -6.59
N ALA A 85 4.35 1.27 -6.78
CA ALA A 85 5.04 0.39 -5.84
C ALA A 85 5.26 1.03 -4.45
N SER A 86 5.36 2.35 -4.38
CA SER A 86 5.54 3.09 -3.12
C SER A 86 4.22 3.45 -2.41
N MET A 87 3.07 3.22 -3.05
CA MET A 87 1.78 3.57 -2.48
C MET A 87 1.46 2.70 -1.25
N PRO A 88 0.79 3.27 -0.24
CA PRO A 88 0.33 2.50 0.90
C PRO A 88 -0.68 1.44 0.44
N LYS A 89 -0.71 0.30 1.15
CA LYS A 89 -1.75 -0.70 0.93
C LYS A 89 -3.09 -0.10 1.37
N PHE A 90 -4.04 -0.02 0.44
CA PHE A 90 -5.38 0.47 0.73
C PHE A 90 -6.21 -0.60 1.44
N ARG A 91 -7.20 -0.16 2.24
CA ARG A 91 -8.19 -1.05 2.83
C ARG A 91 -9.16 -1.52 1.76
N GLU A 92 -9.29 -2.84 1.59
CA GLU A 92 -10.10 -3.44 0.52
C GLU A 92 -11.55 -2.96 0.55
N THR A 93 -12.16 -2.89 1.72
CA THR A 93 -13.56 -2.46 1.90
C THR A 93 -13.80 -1.04 1.39
N GLU A 94 -12.86 -0.12 1.65
CA GLU A 94 -12.94 1.27 1.20
C GLU A 94 -12.78 1.37 -0.31
N VAL A 95 -11.82 0.62 -0.88
CA VAL A 95 -11.57 0.61 -2.33
C VAL A 95 -12.79 0.07 -3.08
N ILE A 96 -13.33 -1.07 -2.65
CA ILE A 96 -14.50 -1.70 -3.27
C ILE A 96 -15.70 -0.77 -3.17
N SER A 97 -15.97 -0.21 -1.99
CA SER A 97 -17.08 0.72 -1.78
C SER A 97 -16.96 1.95 -2.68
N ALA A 98 -15.81 2.63 -2.67
CA ALA A 98 -15.56 3.81 -3.48
C ALA A 98 -15.71 3.53 -4.98
N PHE A 99 -15.19 2.39 -5.44
CA PHE A 99 -15.29 1.95 -6.82
C PHE A 99 -16.75 1.73 -7.26
N LEU A 100 -17.52 0.97 -6.48
CA LEU A 100 -18.93 0.71 -6.77
C LEU A 100 -19.76 2.00 -6.75
N HIS A 101 -19.51 2.89 -5.78
CA HIS A 101 -20.16 4.20 -5.73
C HIS A 101 -19.82 5.05 -6.96
N LYS A 102 -18.56 5.03 -7.43
CA LYS A 102 -18.15 5.78 -8.62
C LYS A 102 -18.87 5.26 -9.87
N ILE A 103 -18.91 3.95 -10.08
CA ILE A 103 -19.61 3.34 -11.22
C ILE A 103 -21.11 3.68 -11.20
N ARG A 104 -21.75 3.55 -10.04
CA ARG A 104 -23.18 3.88 -9.89
C ARG A 104 -23.46 5.34 -10.26
N ARG A 105 -22.62 6.27 -9.80
CA ARG A 105 -22.74 7.70 -10.14
C ARG A 105 -22.52 7.96 -11.62
N GLU A 106 -21.48 7.40 -12.23
CA GLU A 106 -21.19 7.61 -13.66
C GLU A 106 -22.33 7.11 -14.57
N ARG A 107 -22.95 5.98 -14.23
CA ARG A 107 -24.14 5.48 -14.94
C ARG A 107 -25.30 6.45 -14.81
N ALA A 108 -25.61 6.91 -13.59
CA ALA A 108 -26.68 7.88 -13.36
C ALA A 108 -26.46 9.18 -14.14
N THR A 109 -25.25 9.76 -14.09
CA THR A 109 -24.90 10.96 -14.86
C THR A 109 -25.07 10.75 -16.36
N ARG A 110 -24.65 9.60 -16.89
CA ARG A 110 -24.80 9.27 -18.31
C ARG A 110 -26.26 9.16 -18.72
N GLU A 111 -27.11 8.54 -17.91
CA GLU A 111 -28.55 8.48 -18.18
C GLU A 111 -29.20 9.87 -18.11
N SER A 112 -28.87 10.69 -17.11
CA SER A 112 -29.34 12.07 -17.05
C SER A 112 -28.91 12.90 -18.25
N LEU A 113 -27.68 12.72 -18.76
CA LEU A 113 -27.20 13.39 -19.97
C LEU A 113 -27.96 12.95 -21.23
N LYS A 114 -28.34 11.67 -21.35
CA LYS A 114 -29.18 11.19 -22.46
C LYS A 114 -30.55 11.87 -22.45
N ILE A 115 -31.20 11.90 -21.29
CA ILE A 115 -32.50 12.54 -21.10
C ILE A 115 -32.41 14.04 -21.43
N ALA A 116 -31.39 14.74 -20.91
CA ALA A 116 -31.18 16.16 -21.17
C ALA A 116 -30.93 16.48 -22.65
N ASN A 117 -30.27 15.58 -23.39
CA ASN A 117 -30.06 15.76 -24.83
C ASN A 117 -31.30 15.43 -25.67
N GLN A 118 -32.24 14.63 -25.16
CA GLN A 118 -33.49 14.28 -25.85
C GLN A 118 -34.57 15.36 -25.72
N ILE A 119 -34.44 16.25 -24.74
CA ILE A 119 -35.38 17.35 -24.46
C ILE A 119 -34.93 18.67 -25.13
N ARG A 120 -33.71 18.72 -25.65
CA ARG A 120 -33.19 19.92 -26.35
C ARG A 120 -33.82 19.96 -27.76
N PRO A 121 -34.58 21.01 -28.12
CA PRO A 121 -35.26 21.12 -29.42
C PRO A 121 -34.28 21.24 -30.59
#